data_AF-A0A178MRX0-F1
#
_entry.id   AF-A0A178MRX0-F1
#
_cell.length_a   1.000
_cell.length_b   1.000
_cell.length_c   1.000
_cell.angle_alpha   90.00
_cell.angle_beta   90.00
_cell.angle_gamma   90.00
#
_symmetry.space_group_name_H-M   'P 1'
#
loop_
_entity.id
_entity.type
_entity.pdbx_description
1 polymer ?
#
loop_
_entity_poly.entity_id
_entity_poly.type
_entity_poly.pdbx_seq_one_letter_code
_entity_poly.pdbx_strand_id
1 'polypeptide(L)'
;MILSEADEIAAIMARLTALDAERADLESRLTRLRAREANRRATDTERSPTARVTGASPPAAKIALFHSLFRGRDDVFPKRWSNPKSGKSGYSPACANEWVPRLSGKRIKGYDSLGYRCATASPGPFP
;
A
#
# COMPACT_ATOMS: atom_id res chain seq x y z
N MET A 1 -49.69 29.45 15.81
CA MET A 1 -49.18 29.47 14.43
C MET A 1 -48.93 28.02 14.05
N ILE A 2 -49.95 27.34 13.56
CA ILE A 2 -49.85 25.92 13.16
C ILE A 2 -49.24 25.95 11.76
N LEU A 3 -48.06 25.35 11.58
CA LEU A 3 -47.50 25.13 10.25
C LEU A 3 -48.59 24.44 9.41
N SER A 4 -48.95 25.02 8.27
CA SER A 4 -49.98 24.41 7.44
C SER A 4 -49.44 23.08 6.92
N GLU A 5 -50.30 22.08 6.73
CA GLU A 5 -49.90 20.78 6.16
C GLU A 5 -49.13 20.95 4.83
N ALA A 6 -49.43 22.02 4.09
CA ALA A 6 -48.70 22.40 2.88
C ALA A 6 -47.23 22.77 3.14
N ASP A 7 -46.93 23.46 4.24
CA ASP A 7 -45.56 23.82 4.63
C ASP A 7 -44.76 22.56 5.02
N GLU A 8 -45.42 21.61 5.69
CA GLU A 8 -44.80 20.34 6.07
C GLU A 8 -44.52 19.45 4.85
N ILE A 9 -45.47 19.37 3.91
CA ILE A 9 -45.27 18.68 2.62
C ILE A 9 -44.09 19.29 1.88
N ALA A 10 -44.00 20.62 1.80
CA ALA A 10 -42.91 21.30 1.13
C ALA A 10 -41.55 21.02 1.79
N ALA A 11 -41.49 21.00 3.13
CA ALA A 11 -40.27 20.67 3.87
C ALA A 11 -39.83 19.21 3.62
N ILE A 12 -40.77 18.26 3.61
CA ILE A 12 -40.49 16.85 3.32
C ILE A 12 -39.99 16.69 1.88
N MET A 13 -40.63 17.33 0.91
CA MET A 13 -40.18 17.29 -0.49
C MET A 13 -38.77 17.82 -0.64
N ALA A 14 -38.45 18.97 -0.02
CA ALA A 14 -37.09 19.51 -0.03
C ALA A 14 -36.09 18.53 0.59
N ARG A 15 -36.46 17.86 1.70
CA ARG A 15 -35.60 16.87 2.33
C ARG A 15 -35.37 15.65 1.44
N LEU A 16 -36.39 15.17 0.74
CA LEU A 16 -36.28 14.07 -0.24
C LEU A 16 -35.32 14.45 -1.38
N THR A 17 -35.47 15.65 -1.95
CA THR A 17 -34.56 16.10 -3.03
C THR A 17 -33.10 16.18 -2.57
N ALA A 18 -32.85 16.59 -1.33
CA ALA A 18 -31.50 16.62 -0.78
C ALA A 18 -30.92 15.22 -0.57
N LEU A 19 -31.73 14.27 -0.09
CA LEU A 19 -31.32 12.87 0.08
C LEU A 19 -31.05 12.19 -1.26
N ASP A 20 -31.84 12.47 -2.29
CA ASP A 20 -31.62 11.93 -3.62
C ASP A 20 -30.31 12.45 -4.25
N ALA A 21 -29.98 13.73 -4.03
CA ALA A 21 -28.69 14.30 -4.43
C ALA A 21 -27.51 13.63 -3.70
N GLU A 22 -27.63 13.42 -2.38
CA GLU A 22 -26.61 12.73 -1.59
C GLU A 22 -26.43 11.27 -2.06
N ARG A 23 -27.53 10.58 -2.34
CA ARG A 23 -27.50 9.23 -2.87
C ARG A 23 -26.77 9.16 -4.21
N ALA A 24 -27.03 10.11 -5.11
CA ALA A 24 -26.37 10.16 -6.42
C ALA A 24 -24.84 10.36 -6.31
N ASP A 25 -24.36 11.17 -5.36
CA ASP A 25 -22.93 11.32 -5.07
C ASP A 25 -22.33 10.01 -4.56
N LEU A 26 -22.98 9.37 -3.58
CA LEU A 26 -22.50 8.12 -3.01
C LEU A 26 -22.45 6.98 -4.04
N GLU A 27 -23.45 6.89 -4.93
CA GLU A 27 -23.46 5.91 -6.03
C GLU A 27 -22.31 6.18 -7.03
N SER A 28 -22.01 7.44 -7.32
CA SER A 28 -20.86 7.83 -8.16
C SER A 28 -19.53 7.43 -7.51
N ARG A 29 -19.38 7.70 -6.20
CA ARG A 29 -18.20 7.31 -5.43
C ARG A 29 -18.05 5.79 -5.36
N LEU A 30 -19.14 5.06 -5.15
CA LEU A 30 -19.15 3.61 -5.13
C LEU A 30 -18.72 3.02 -6.47
N THR A 31 -19.23 3.58 -7.57
CA THR A 31 -18.85 3.17 -8.93
C THR A 31 -17.36 3.36 -9.16
N ARG A 32 -16.80 4.52 -8.78
CA ARG A 32 -15.36 4.78 -8.86
C ARG A 32 -14.53 3.79 -8.05
N LEU A 33 -14.95 3.47 -6.83
CA LEU A 33 -14.25 2.52 -5.96
C LEU A 33 -14.30 1.10 -6.53
N ARG A 34 -15.47 0.66 -7.02
CA ARG A 34 -15.63 -0.64 -7.67
C ARG A 34 -14.74 -0.77 -8.91
N ALA A 35 -14.65 0.26 -9.74
CA ALA A 35 -13.75 0.26 -10.89
C ALA A 35 -12.27 0.13 -10.49
N ARG A 36 -11.84 0.86 -9.45
CA ARG A 36 -10.47 0.74 -8.91
C ARG A 36 -10.19 -0.64 -8.34
N GLU A 37 -11.13 -1.20 -7.59
CA GLU A 37 -11.03 -2.56 -7.04
C GLU A 37 -10.97 -3.62 -8.14
N ALA A 38 -11.80 -3.49 -9.19
CA ALA A 38 -11.77 -4.39 -10.34
C ALA A 38 -10.43 -4.32 -11.06
N ASN A 39 -9.90 -3.11 -11.29
CA ASN A 39 -8.59 -2.95 -11.91
C ASN A 39 -7.47 -3.55 -11.04
N ARG A 40 -7.49 -3.31 -9.72
CA ARG A 40 -6.55 -3.93 -8.78
C ARG A 40 -6.62 -5.46 -8.84
N ARG A 41 -7.82 -6.04 -8.80
CA ARG A 41 -8.01 -7.49 -8.92
C ARG A 41 -7.55 -8.04 -10.26
N ALA A 42 -7.76 -7.31 -11.36
CA ALA A 42 -7.25 -7.68 -12.68
C ALA A 42 -5.72 -7.69 -12.67
N THR A 43 -5.08 -6.63 -12.17
CA THR A 43 -3.62 -6.58 -12.02
C THR A 43 -3.10 -7.69 -11.12
N ASP A 44 -3.78 -8.01 -10.01
CA ASP A 44 -3.39 -9.09 -9.11
C ASP A 44 -3.58 -10.46 -9.79
N THR A 45 -4.64 -10.66 -10.56
CA THR A 45 -4.89 -11.91 -11.30
C THR A 45 -3.85 -12.13 -12.40
N GLU A 46 -3.47 -11.08 -13.13
CA GLU A 46 -2.41 -11.15 -14.14
C GLU A 46 -1.01 -11.37 -13.53
N ARG A 47 -0.76 -10.80 -12.33
CA ARG A 47 0.51 -10.97 -11.61
C ARG A 47 0.62 -12.29 -10.86
N SER A 48 -0.51 -12.97 -10.65
CA SER A 48 -0.60 -14.20 -9.87
C SER A 48 -0.83 -15.40 -10.79
N PRO A 49 0.23 -16.13 -11.20
CA PRO A 49 0.09 -17.40 -11.93
C PRO A 49 -0.50 -18.53 -11.04
N THR A 50 -0.97 -18.17 -9.84
CA THR A 50 -1.31 -19.07 -8.73
C THR A 50 -2.70 -19.67 -8.86
N ALA A 51 -3.29 -19.66 -10.06
CA ALA A 51 -4.41 -20.51 -10.34
C ALA A 51 -3.94 -21.99 -10.22
N ARG A 52 -4.07 -22.50 -8.98
CA ARG A 52 -4.14 -23.92 -8.60
C ARG A 52 -2.85 -24.74 -8.71
N VAL A 53 -1.72 -24.22 -8.21
CA VAL A 53 -0.56 -25.09 -7.94
C VAL A 53 -0.89 -25.94 -6.69
N THR A 54 -0.85 -27.26 -6.84
CA THR A 54 -1.11 -28.23 -5.77
C THR A 54 0.14 -29.07 -5.47
N GLY A 55 0.06 -29.96 -4.48
CA GLY A 55 1.14 -30.90 -4.17
C GLY A 55 1.55 -31.79 -5.34
N ALA A 56 0.64 -32.07 -6.28
CA ALA A 56 0.89 -32.87 -7.47
C ALA A 56 1.41 -32.07 -8.68
N SER A 57 1.49 -30.73 -8.59
CA SER A 57 1.96 -29.90 -9.70
C SER A 57 3.45 -30.13 -9.99
N PRO A 58 3.90 -29.94 -11.24
CA PRO A 58 5.30 -30.06 -11.62
C PRO A 58 6.21 -29.12 -10.82
N PRO A 59 7.49 -29.48 -10.58
CA PRO A 59 8.44 -28.64 -9.85
C PRO A 59 8.55 -27.21 -10.41
N ALA A 60 8.55 -27.07 -11.74
CA ALA A 60 8.60 -25.77 -12.40
C ALA A 60 7.42 -24.84 -12.01
N ALA A 61 6.21 -25.38 -11.87
CA ALA A 61 5.04 -24.61 -11.45
C ALA A 61 5.14 -24.16 -9.98
N LYS A 62 5.71 -25.00 -9.11
CA LYS A 62 5.97 -24.67 -7.71
C LYS A 62 7.07 -23.62 -7.56
N ILE A 63 8.13 -23.70 -8.36
CA ILE A 63 9.22 -22.71 -8.40
C ILE A 63 8.67 -21.37 -8.90
N ALA A 64 7.88 -21.37 -9.97
CA ALA A 64 7.24 -20.16 -10.49
C ALA A 64 6.31 -19.51 -9.45
N LEU A 65 5.53 -20.31 -8.72
CA LEU A 65 4.72 -19.85 -7.58
C LEU A 65 5.60 -19.23 -6.47
N PHE A 66 6.69 -19.91 -6.10
CA PHE A 66 7.60 -19.41 -5.08
C PHE A 66 8.18 -18.04 -5.47
N HIS A 67 8.65 -17.90 -6.72
CA HIS A 67 9.14 -16.63 -7.25
C HIS A 67 8.05 -15.57 -7.44
N SER A 68 6.77 -15.92 -7.56
CA SER A 68 5.69 -14.91 -7.60
C SER A 68 5.33 -14.40 -6.20
N LEU A 69 5.33 -15.27 -5.19
CA LEU A 69 4.99 -14.93 -3.81
C LEU A 69 6.16 -14.29 -3.06
N PHE A 70 7.36 -14.79 -3.30
CA PHE A 70 8.59 -14.35 -2.64
C PHE A 70 9.49 -13.67 -3.68
N ARG A 71 9.18 -12.42 -3.98
CA ARG A 71 10.06 -11.55 -4.77
C ARG A 71 10.95 -10.75 -3.82
N GLY A 72 12.25 -10.79 -4.08
CA GLY A 72 13.18 -9.84 -3.46
C GLY A 72 12.76 -8.42 -3.80
N ARG A 73 13.03 -7.48 -2.90
CA ARG A 73 12.92 -6.06 -3.20
C ARG A 73 14.09 -5.65 -4.08
N ASP A 74 13.83 -5.36 -5.34
CA ASP A 74 14.87 -4.89 -6.30
C ASP A 74 15.43 -3.51 -5.92
N ASP A 75 14.73 -2.77 -5.06
CA ASP A 75 15.12 -1.44 -4.57
C ASP A 75 15.98 -1.47 -3.29
N VAL A 76 16.27 -2.66 -2.74
CA VAL A 76 17.01 -2.82 -1.47
C VAL A 76 18.19 -3.75 -1.65
N PHE A 77 19.40 -3.20 -1.53
CA PHE A 77 20.65 -3.95 -1.62
C PHE A 77 21.26 -4.20 -0.23
N PRO A 78 21.94 -5.32 0.03
CA PRO A 78 22.62 -5.55 1.30
C PRO A 78 23.94 -4.77 1.38
N LYS A 79 24.10 -3.92 2.39
CA LYS A 79 25.37 -3.27 2.78
C LYS A 79 26.07 -4.13 3.84
N ARG A 80 27.29 -4.59 3.52
CA ARG A 80 28.15 -5.31 4.47
C ARG A 80 28.76 -4.34 5.47
N TRP A 81 28.70 -4.66 6.76
CA TRP A 81 29.44 -3.93 7.80
C TRP A 81 30.32 -4.89 8.61
N SER A 82 31.43 -4.36 9.12
CA SER A 82 32.36 -5.07 10.00
C SER A 82 32.84 -4.10 11.08
N ASN A 83 32.90 -4.57 12.32
CA ASN A 83 33.47 -3.83 13.44
C ASN A 83 34.84 -4.45 13.80
N PRO A 84 35.96 -3.80 13.42
CA PRO A 84 37.29 -4.34 13.70
C PRO A 84 37.57 -4.54 15.20
N LYS A 85 36.92 -3.77 16.08
CA LYS A 85 37.15 -3.83 17.53
C LYS A 85 36.43 -5.00 18.20
N SER A 86 35.28 -5.42 17.68
CA SER A 86 34.50 -6.54 18.25
C SER A 86 34.53 -7.81 17.40
N GLY A 87 35.17 -7.77 16.22
CA GLY A 87 35.20 -8.87 15.26
C GLY A 87 33.84 -9.17 14.62
N LYS A 88 32.77 -8.43 14.96
CA LYS A 88 31.42 -8.68 14.44
C LYS A 88 31.29 -8.18 13.02
N SER A 89 30.59 -8.96 12.19
CA SER A 89 30.21 -8.56 10.84
C SER A 89 28.77 -8.95 10.54
N GLY A 90 28.15 -8.29 9.57
CA GLY A 90 26.77 -8.57 9.17
C GLY A 90 26.36 -7.81 7.90
N TYR A 91 25.10 -7.98 7.52
CA TYR A 91 24.46 -7.27 6.42
C TYR A 91 23.28 -6.46 6.93
N SER A 92 23.11 -5.27 6.37
CA SER A 92 21.95 -4.40 6.61
C SER A 92 21.44 -3.88 5.26
N PRO A 93 20.14 -3.57 5.10
CA PRO A 93 19.67 -2.94 3.87
C PRO A 93 20.37 -1.59 3.64
N ALA A 94 20.81 -1.34 2.41
CA ALA A 94 21.39 -0.10 1.96
C ALA A 94 20.28 0.95 1.90
N CYS A 95 20.49 2.06 2.62
CA CYS A 95 19.57 3.19 2.60
C CYS A 95 20.23 4.34 1.86
N ALA A 96 19.69 4.75 0.71
CA ALA A 96 20.17 5.91 -0.03
C ALA A 96 20.12 7.21 0.81
N ASN A 97 19.21 7.26 1.79
CA ASN A 97 19.03 8.39 2.69
C ASN A 97 19.81 8.26 4.00
N GLU A 98 20.86 7.43 4.08
CA GLU A 98 21.63 7.22 5.30
C GLU A 98 22.31 8.49 5.84
N TRP A 99 22.44 9.52 4.99
CA TRP A 99 23.00 10.83 5.30
C TRP A 99 21.95 11.92 5.58
N VAL A 100 20.65 11.62 5.41
CA VAL A 100 19.56 12.56 5.70
C VAL A 100 19.06 12.33 7.13
N PRO A 101 19.32 13.23 8.10
CA PRO A 101 19.08 12.97 9.52
C PRO A 101 17.63 12.62 9.88
N ARG A 102 16.65 13.09 9.10
CA ARG A 102 15.22 12.81 9.31
C ARG A 102 14.74 11.49 8.69
N LEU A 103 15.50 10.89 7.77
CA LEU A 103 15.13 9.70 7.02
C LEU A 103 16.04 8.50 7.31
N SER A 104 17.23 8.73 7.86
CA SER A 104 18.27 7.71 8.03
C SER A 104 17.99 6.67 9.12
N GLY A 105 16.91 6.81 9.89
CA GLY A 105 16.53 5.87 10.94
C GLY A 105 17.58 5.66 12.05
N LYS A 106 18.74 6.35 12.01
CA LYS A 106 19.72 6.31 13.08
C LYS A 106 19.11 6.97 14.30
N ARG A 107 19.06 6.26 15.44
CA ARG A 107 18.60 6.83 16.73
C ARG A 107 19.43 8.08 17.04
N ILE A 108 18.81 9.25 16.91
CA ILE A 108 19.32 10.47 17.54
C ILE A 108 19.13 10.25 19.04
N LYS A 109 20.20 10.37 19.83
CA LYS A 109 20.10 10.33 21.30
C LYS A 109 19.12 11.44 21.74
N GLY A 110 17.94 11.05 22.24
CA GLY A 110 16.93 11.97 22.79
C GLY A 110 15.52 11.96 22.14
N TYR A 111 15.23 11.11 21.15
CA TYR A 111 13.87 11.03 20.56
C TYR A 111 13.44 9.56 20.37
N ASP A 112 12.79 8.99 21.38
CA ASP A 112 12.19 7.65 21.34
C ASP A 112 10.75 7.77 20.82
N SER A 113 10.41 7.16 19.67
CA SER A 113 9.08 6.51 19.41
C SER A 113 8.69 6.26 17.94
N LEU A 114 9.51 6.52 16.90
CA LEU A 114 9.06 6.28 15.51
C LEU A 114 10.01 5.38 14.72
N GLY A 115 9.47 4.22 14.30
CA GLY A 115 10.17 3.10 13.70
C GLY A 115 10.91 3.38 12.39
N TYR A 116 11.82 2.47 12.08
CA TYR A 116 12.72 2.48 10.93
C TYR A 116 11.95 2.32 9.61
N ARG A 117 11.71 3.42 8.88
CA ARG A 117 11.29 3.39 7.48
C ARG A 117 12.47 3.76 6.59
N CYS A 118 13.07 2.77 5.91
CA CYS A 118 13.80 3.05 4.68
C CYS A 118 12.78 3.45 3.62
N ALA A 119 12.71 4.75 3.30
CA ALA A 119 11.95 5.22 2.15
C ALA A 119 12.53 4.57 0.89
N THR A 120 11.66 3.93 0.11
CA THR A 120 11.94 3.30 -1.19
C THR A 120 12.85 4.19 -2.03
N ALA A 121 13.98 3.64 -2.47
CA ALA A 121 14.78 4.28 -3.51
C ALA A 121 13.92 4.27 -4.78
N SER A 122 13.53 5.45 -5.26
CA SER A 122 12.99 5.56 -6.61
C SER A 122 14.07 5.10 -7.59
N PRO A 123 13.72 4.37 -8.68
CA PRO A 123 14.69 3.87 -9.63
C PRO A 123 15.14 5.03 -10.51
N GLY A 124 16.11 5.81 -10.03
CA GLY A 124 16.95 6.65 -10.88
C GLY A 124 18.17 5.84 -11.33
N PRO A 125 18.66 6.01 -12.57
CA PRO A 125 19.90 5.39 -12.98
C PRO A 125 21.04 6.04 -12.18
N PHE A 126 21.73 5.27 -11.35
CA PHE A 126 23.02 5.71 -10.82
C PHE A 126 24.12 5.43 -11.86
N PRO A 127 25.15 6.31 -11.96
CA PRO A 127 26.23 6.22 -12.93
C PRO A 127 27.20 5.06 -12.68
#